data_AF-A0A3C0FSY6-F1
#
_entry.id   AF-A0A3C0FSY6-F1
#
_cell.length_a   1.000
_cell.length_b   1.000
_cell.length_c   1.000
_cell.angle_alpha   90.00
_cell.angle_beta   90.00
_cell.angle_gamma   90.00
#
_symmetry.space_group_name_H-M   'P 1'
#
loop_
_entity.id
_entity.type
_entity.pdbx_description
1 polymer ?
#
loop_
_entity_poly.entity_id
_entity_poly.type
_entity_poly.pdbx_seq_one_letter_code
_entity_poly.pdbx_strand_id
1 'polypeptide(L)'
;RQDRIRPIVEMAISRFNVFDQLRRERDEAQAKLNERKLIERAKGILMKEKGLSEEDSYALLRKNAMKQNRKIYEIAQSVITAFQLEF
;
A
#
# COMPACT_ATOMS: atom_id res chain seq x y z
N ARG A 1 47.40 7.40 15.24
CA ARG A 1 46.33 8.27 14.68
C ARG A 1 45.21 7.47 13.99
N GLN A 2 45.13 6.14 14.17
CA GLN A 2 44.06 5.28 13.62
C GLN A 2 42.90 5.03 14.60
N ASP A 3 43.12 5.23 15.90
CA ASP A 3 42.16 4.86 16.97
C ASP A 3 40.91 5.73 17.06
N ARG A 4 40.87 6.88 16.38
CA ARG A 4 39.72 7.81 16.41
C ARG A 4 38.72 7.59 15.28
N ILE A 5 39.11 6.88 14.23
CA ILE A 5 38.28 6.72 13.03
C ILE A 5 37.22 5.62 13.26
N ARG A 6 37.61 4.52 13.92
CA ARG A 6 36.72 3.38 14.17
C ARG A 6 35.44 3.78 14.95
N PRO A 7 35.50 4.52 16.07
CA PRO A 7 34.30 4.93 16.80
C PRO A 7 33.40 5.89 16.02
N ILE A 8 33.99 6.75 15.17
CA ILE A 8 33.23 7.69 14.33
C ILE A 8 32.46 6.92 13.24
N VAL A 9 33.12 5.94 12.61
CA VAL A 9 32.49 5.09 11.60
C VAL A 9 31.39 4.22 12.24
N GLU A 10 31.63 3.63 13.40
CA GLU A 10 30.62 2.86 14.15
C GLU A 10 29.40 3.73 14.51
N MET A 11 29.63 4.94 15.00
CA MET A 11 28.55 5.91 15.25
C MET A 11 27.80 6.28 13.96
N ALA A 12 28.51 6.49 12.85
CA ALA A 12 27.89 6.81 11.57
C ALA A 12 27.02 5.66 11.04
N ILE A 13 27.49 4.41 11.15
CA ILE A 13 26.73 3.20 10.77
C ILE A 13 25.48 3.06 11.64
N SER A 14 25.60 3.24 12.96
CA SER A 14 24.46 3.17 13.87
C SER A 14 23.40 4.22 13.52
N ARG A 15 23.82 5.48 13.29
CA ARG A 15 22.90 6.55 12.88
C ARG A 15 22.24 6.26 11.54
N PHE A 16 22.99 5.73 10.57
CA PHE A 16 22.45 5.34 9.28
C PHE A 16 21.37 4.26 9.42
N ASN A 17 21.63 3.21 10.20
CA ASN A 17 20.67 2.12 10.40
C ASN A 17 19.36 2.60 11.05
N VAL A 18 19.44 3.49 12.05
CA VAL A 18 18.25 4.08 12.67
C VAL A 18 17.46 4.91 11.64
N PHE A 19 18.16 5.71 10.84
CA PHE A 19 17.51 6.54 9.83
C PHE A 19 16.90 5.72 8.69
N ASP A 20 17.56 4.65 8.26
CA ASP A 20 17.02 3.71 7.26
C ASP A 20 15.76 3.01 7.79
N GLN A 21 15.78 2.58 9.05
CA GLN A 21 14.62 1.98 9.70
C GLN A 21 13.42 2.94 9.74
N LEU A 22 13.64 4.18 10.19
CA LEU A 22 12.59 5.21 10.20
C LEU A 22 12.05 5.52 8.80
N ARG A 23 12.94 5.52 7.79
CA ARG A 23 12.54 5.73 6.39
C ARG A 23 11.63 4.59 5.92
N ARG A 24 11.98 3.34 6.20
CA ARG A 24 11.17 2.16 5.86
C ARG A 24 9.80 2.20 6.52
N GLU A 25 9.75 2.50 7.82
CA GLU A 25 8.48 2.62 8.55
C GLU A 25 7.58 3.69 7.95
N ARG A 26 8.17 4.84 7.57
CA ARG A 26 7.44 5.90 6.88
C ARG A 26 6.93 5.45 5.52
N ASP A 27 7.74 4.76 4.73
CA ASP A 27 7.34 4.22 3.42
C ASP A 27 6.21 3.18 3.54
N GLU A 28 6.29 2.28 4.51
CA GLU A 28 5.25 1.28 4.79
C GLU A 28 3.93 1.91 5.24
N ALA A 29 3.99 2.92 6.13
CA ALA A 29 2.81 3.65 6.57
C ALA A 29 2.14 4.38 5.40
N GLN A 30 2.95 5.03 4.55
CA GLN A 30 2.45 5.71 3.36
C GLN A 30 1.82 4.72 2.36
N ALA A 31 2.43 3.55 2.18
CA ALA A 31 1.89 2.49 1.32
C ALA A 31 0.52 2.02 1.82
N LYS A 32 0.38 1.69 3.11
CA LYS A 32 -0.91 1.27 3.71
C LYS A 32 -2.02 2.31 3.53
N LEU A 33 -1.69 3.60 3.65
CA LEU A 33 -2.66 4.67 3.40
C LEU A 33 -3.10 4.72 1.94
N ASN A 34 -2.16 4.57 1.01
CA ASN A 34 -2.47 4.54 -0.43
C ASN A 34 -3.32 3.33 -0.80
N GLU A 35 -3.00 2.15 -0.25
CA GLU A 35 -3.78 0.93 -0.44
C GLU A 35 -5.24 1.11 0.01
N ARG A 36 -5.47 1.71 1.19
CA ARG A 36 -6.83 2.02 1.67
C ARG A 36 -7.57 2.96 0.73
N LYS A 37 -6.92 4.03 0.24
CA LYS A 37 -7.54 4.96 -0.71
C LYS A 37 -7.98 4.26 -2.01
N LEU A 38 -7.19 3.32 -2.51
CA LEU A 38 -7.56 2.53 -3.69
C LEU A 38 -8.78 1.65 -3.42
N ILE A 39 -8.83 0.98 -2.28
CA ILE A 39 -9.97 0.14 -1.90
C ILE A 39 -11.25 0.98 -1.77
N GLU A 40 -11.21 2.11 -1.07
CA GLU A 40 -12.37 3.00 -0.94
C GLU A 40 -12.85 3.52 -2.29
N ARG A 41 -11.93 3.93 -3.17
CA ARG A 41 -12.29 4.39 -4.51
C ARG A 41 -12.92 3.29 -5.35
N ALA A 42 -12.40 2.07 -5.31
CA ALA A 42 -12.98 0.93 -6.01
C ALA A 42 -14.36 0.57 -5.47
N LYS A 43 -14.57 0.59 -4.14
CA LYS A 43 -15.91 0.43 -3.54
C LYS A 43 -16.87 1.49 -4.08
N GLY A 44 -16.48 2.77 -4.07
CA GLY A 44 -17.32 3.85 -4.60
C GLY A 44 -17.73 3.66 -6.06
N ILE A 45 -16.84 3.14 -6.90
CA ILE A 45 -17.16 2.78 -8.29
C ILE A 45 -18.16 1.61 -8.34
N LEU A 46 -17.88 0.52 -7.62
CA LEU A 46 -18.77 -0.65 -7.58
C LEU A 46 -20.17 -0.33 -7.05
N MET A 47 -20.26 0.56 -6.06
CA MET A 47 -21.53 1.03 -5.53
C MET A 47 -22.34 1.80 -6.59
N LYS A 48 -21.68 2.68 -7.35
CA LYS A 48 -22.34 3.49 -8.40
C LYS A 48 -22.74 2.66 -9.62
N GLU A 49 -21.82 1.83 -10.11
CA GLU A 49 -21.96 1.13 -11.39
C GLU A 49 -22.77 -0.17 -11.26
N LYS A 50 -22.72 -0.82 -10.09
CA LYS A 50 -23.41 -2.10 -9.84
C LYS A 50 -24.54 -2.00 -8.81
N GLY A 51 -24.79 -0.83 -8.25
CA GLY A 51 -25.82 -0.63 -7.22
C GLY A 51 -25.57 -1.44 -5.94
N LEU A 52 -24.31 -1.79 -5.65
CA LEU A 52 -23.95 -2.60 -4.49
C LEU A 52 -23.89 -1.77 -3.21
N SER A 53 -24.16 -2.41 -2.07
CA SER A 53 -23.83 -1.84 -0.77
C SER A 53 -22.32 -1.75 -0.57
N GLU A 54 -21.88 -0.99 0.43
CA GLU A 54 -20.46 -0.93 0.78
C GLU A 54 -19.92 -2.30 1.19
N GLU A 55 -20.68 -3.05 1.99
CA GLU A 55 -20.34 -4.40 2.45
C GLU A 55 -20.21 -5.37 1.28
N ASP A 56 -21.18 -5.36 0.36
CA ASP A 56 -21.16 -6.22 -0.83
C ASP A 56 -20.00 -5.88 -1.77
N SER A 57 -19.70 -4.59 -1.92
CA SER A 57 -18.57 -4.12 -2.73
C SER A 57 -17.24 -4.61 -2.15
N TYR A 58 -17.06 -4.51 -0.83
CA TYR A 58 -15.87 -5.03 -0.16
C TYR A 58 -15.77 -6.56 -0.25
N ALA A 59 -16.89 -7.26 -0.03
CA ALA A 59 -16.97 -8.72 -0.15
C ALA A 59 -16.60 -9.18 -1.56
N LEU A 60 -17.05 -8.46 -2.59
CA LEU A 60 -16.72 -8.73 -3.98
C LEU A 60 -15.23 -8.54 -4.28
N LEU A 61 -14.63 -7.43 -3.81
CA LEU A 61 -13.19 -7.19 -3.95
C LEU A 61 -12.38 -8.30 -3.26
N ARG A 62 -12.75 -8.65 -2.02
CA ARG A 62 -12.10 -9.71 -1.24
C ARG A 62 -12.22 -11.08 -1.91
N LYS A 63 -13.41 -11.43 -2.42
CA LYS A 63 -13.65 -12.69 -3.12
C LYS A 63 -12.81 -12.81 -4.38
N ASN A 64 -12.71 -11.74 -5.17
CA ASN A 64 -11.85 -11.71 -6.36
C ASN A 64 -10.35 -11.78 -6.01
N ALA A 65 -9.93 -11.08 -4.95
CA ALA A 65 -8.56 -11.12 -4.46
C ALA A 65 -8.15 -12.55 -4.07
N MET A 66 -9.01 -13.25 -3.33
CA MET A 66 -8.82 -14.65 -2.97
C MET A 66 -8.77 -15.57 -4.19
N LYS A 67 -9.70 -15.42 -5.14
CA LYS A 67 -9.76 -16.23 -6.37
C LYS A 67 -8.49 -16.10 -7.22
N GLN A 68 -7.88 -14.91 -7.23
CA GLN A 68 -6.67 -14.62 -8.02
C GLN A 68 -5.37 -14.77 -7.23
N ASN A 69 -5.44 -15.10 -5.93
CA ASN A 69 -4.30 -15.09 -5.01
C ASN A 69 -3.52 -13.76 -5.04
N ARG A 70 -4.26 -12.64 -5.03
CA ARG A 70 -3.73 -11.27 -5.08
C ARG A 70 -4.18 -10.48 -3.87
N LYS A 71 -3.50 -9.37 -3.59
CA LYS A 71 -3.92 -8.46 -2.52
C LYS A 71 -5.16 -7.67 -2.96
N ILE A 72 -6.00 -7.30 -1.98
CA ILE A 72 -7.26 -6.59 -2.25
C ILE A 72 -7.02 -5.26 -2.98
N TYR A 73 -5.98 -4.51 -2.61
CA TYR A 73 -5.68 -3.23 -3.27
C TYR A 73 -5.31 -3.40 -4.75
N GLU A 74 -4.73 -4.54 -5.15
CA GLU A 74 -4.38 -4.80 -6.54
C GLU A 74 -5.62 -5.05 -7.40
N ILE A 75 -6.61 -5.75 -6.83
CA ILE A 75 -7.92 -5.93 -7.46
C ILE A 75 -8.64 -4.59 -7.51
N ALA A 76 -8.61 -3.80 -6.43
CA ALA A 76 -9.19 -2.46 -6.41
C ALA A 76 -8.58 -1.56 -7.49
N GLN A 77 -7.25 -1.59 -7.65
CA GLN A 77 -6.55 -0.88 -8.73
C GLN A 77 -7.01 -1.36 -10.12
N SER A 78 -7.14 -2.67 -10.31
CA SER A 78 -7.61 -3.25 -11.58
C SER A 78 -9.03 -2.79 -11.93
N VAL A 79 -9.92 -2.73 -10.93
CA VAL A 79 -11.27 -2.17 -11.07
C VAL A 79 -11.20 -0.70 -11.48
N ILE A 80 -10.44 0.13 -10.76
CA ILE A 80 -10.30 1.55 -11.08
C ILE A 80 -9.78 1.74 -12.52
N THR A 81 -8.74 0.99 -12.90
CA THR A 81 -8.15 1.07 -14.24
C THR A 81 -9.15 0.65 -15.33
N ALA A 82 -9.91 -0.43 -15.12
CA ALA A 82 -10.93 -0.86 -16.08
C ALA A 82 -11.98 0.24 -16.31
N PHE A 83 -12.51 0.83 -15.25
CA PHE A 83 -13.50 1.90 -15.35
C PHE A 83 -12.93 3.22 -15.87
N GLN A 84 -11.63 3.49 -15.69
CA GLN A 84 -10.98 4.68 -16.28
C GLN A 84 -10.73 4.55 -17.78
N LEU A 85 -10.71 3.33 -18.32
CA LEU A 85 -10.51 3.05 -19.75
C LEU A 85 -11.83 2.87 -20.52
N GLU A 86 -12.96 2.78 -19.82
CA GLU A 86 -14.31 2.71 -20.38
C GLU A 86 -14.90 4.11 -20.71
N PHE A 87 -14.13 5.18 -20.48
CA PHE A 87 -14.39 6.57 -20.88
C PHE A 87 -13.20 7.12 -21.70
#